data_AF-A0A2A9D1Y6-F1
#
_entry.id   AF-A0A2A9D1Y6-F1
#
_cell.length_a   1.000
_cell.length_b   1.000
_cell.length_c   1.000
_cell.angle_alpha   90.00
_cell.angle_beta   90.00
_cell.angle_gamma   90.00
#
_symmetry.space_group_name_H-M   'P 1'
#
loop_
_entity.id
_entity.type
_entity.pdbx_description
1 polymer ?
#
loop_
_entity_poly.entity_id
_entity_poly.type
_entity_poly.pdbx_seq_one_letter_code
_entity_poly.pdbx_strand_id
1 'polypeptide(L)'
;MKPADVHKLRELTLRLDLAYIHHHERTKDQGEVDYKSAEASVRLEFGNLEYRKRHPAKNKQGPVIEQVVIYSSIFAAERVRYFDSLDDALETLQRWLDHERSARA
;
A
#
# COMPACT_ATOMS: atom_id res chain seq x y z
N MET A 1 -8.66 7.88 -14.30
CA MET A 1 -7.62 6.90 -13.94
C MET A 1 -7.04 6.30 -15.21
N LYS A 2 -5.73 6.40 -15.39
CA LYS A 2 -5.02 5.97 -16.60
C LYS A 2 -4.72 4.45 -16.51
N PRO A 3 -4.54 3.74 -17.65
CA PRO A 3 -4.15 2.33 -17.62
C PRO A 3 -2.87 2.05 -16.81
N ALA A 4 -1.91 2.98 -16.84
CA ALA A 4 -0.68 2.89 -16.05
C ALA A 4 -0.95 2.86 -14.53
N ASP A 5 -1.95 3.61 -14.05
CA ASP A 5 -2.33 3.64 -12.64
C ASP A 5 -2.86 2.26 -12.21
N VAL A 6 -3.65 1.60 -13.07
CA VAL A 6 -4.19 0.25 -12.80
C VAL A 6 -3.06 -0.77 -12.65
N HIS A 7 -2.00 -0.66 -13.47
CA HIS A 7 -0.84 -1.53 -13.35
C HIS A 7 -0.12 -1.33 -12.00
N LYS A 8 0.14 -0.07 -11.63
CA LYS A 8 0.73 0.27 -10.34
C LYS A 8 -0.09 -0.22 -9.15
N LEU A 9 -1.42 -0.11 -9.23
CA LEU A 9 -2.32 -0.62 -8.18
C LEU A 9 -2.21 -2.13 -8.00
N ARG A 10 -2.12 -2.89 -9.11
CA ARG A 10 -1.90 -4.34 -9.06
C ARG A 10 -0.52 -4.67 -8.46
N GLU A 11 0.50 -3.91 -8.82
CA GLU A 11 1.83 -4.09 -8.24
C GLU A 11 1.85 -3.79 -6.74
N LEU A 12 1.13 -2.75 -6.27
CA LEU A 12 1.03 -2.45 -4.84
C LEU A 12 0.47 -3.64 -4.07
N THR A 13 -0.66 -4.19 -4.52
CA THR A 13 -1.26 -5.37 -3.88
C THR A 13 -0.31 -6.57 -3.91
N LEU A 14 0.31 -6.86 -5.06
CA LEU A 14 1.21 -8.00 -5.20
C LEU A 14 2.45 -7.89 -4.29
N ARG A 15 3.08 -6.72 -4.22
CA ARG A 15 4.29 -6.53 -3.41
C ARG A 15 4.00 -6.62 -1.91
N LEU A 16 2.85 -6.09 -1.48
CA LEU A 16 2.41 -6.21 -0.10
C LEU A 16 2.15 -7.68 0.27
N ASP A 17 1.43 -8.41 -0.58
CA ASP A 17 1.16 -9.84 -0.37
C ASP A 17 2.46 -10.64 -0.27
N LEU A 18 3.40 -10.43 -1.19
CA LEU A 18 4.70 -11.11 -1.19
C LEU A 18 5.54 -10.79 0.06
N ALA A 19 5.52 -9.54 0.53
CA ALA A 19 6.24 -9.17 1.75
C ALA A 19 5.68 -9.93 2.97
N TYR A 20 4.36 -10.01 3.10
CA TYR A 20 3.69 -10.79 4.15
C TYR A 20 3.98 -12.29 4.04
N ILE A 21 3.97 -12.84 2.82
CA ILE A 21 4.31 -14.25 2.59
C ILE A 21 5.74 -14.54 3.06
N HIS A 22 6.72 -13.71 2.67
CA HIS A 22 8.11 -13.92 3.07
C HIS A 22 8.32 -13.77 4.58
N HIS A 23 7.69 -12.76 5.18
CA HIS A 23 7.69 -12.58 6.63
C HIS A 23 7.17 -13.84 7.34
N HIS A 24 6.01 -14.34 6.91
CA HIS A 24 5.39 -15.52 7.49
C HIS A 24 6.23 -16.79 7.30
N GLU A 25 6.78 -17.01 6.10
CA GLU A 25 7.70 -18.14 5.87
C GLU A 25 8.90 -18.10 6.84
N ARG A 26 9.40 -16.90 7.17
CA ARG A 26 10.52 -16.70 8.09
C ARG A 26 10.14 -16.88 9.56
N THR A 27 8.93 -16.53 9.97
CA THR A 27 8.47 -16.60 11.37
C THR A 27 7.67 -17.85 11.71
N LYS A 28 7.34 -18.70 10.72
CA LYS A 28 6.55 -19.93 10.88
C LYS A 28 7.05 -20.88 11.99
N ASP A 29 8.36 -21.01 12.13
CA ASP A 29 8.98 -21.88 13.15
C ASP A 29 9.09 -21.23 14.53
N GLN A 30 8.78 -19.93 14.64
CA GLN A 30 8.82 -19.15 15.88
C GLN A 30 7.47 -19.12 16.64
N GLY A 31 6.46 -19.82 16.12
CA GLY A 31 5.17 -19.98 16.81
C GLY A 31 4.21 -18.80 16.70
N GLU A 32 4.42 -17.87 15.75
CA GLU A 32 3.51 -16.73 15.56
C GLU A 32 2.25 -17.06 14.74
N VAL A 33 1.14 -17.09 15.48
CA VAL A 33 -0.25 -16.57 15.29
C VAL A 33 -0.88 -16.55 13.87
N ASP A 34 -2.09 -17.10 13.79
CA ASP A 34 -3.07 -16.91 12.70
C ASP A 34 -3.24 -15.42 12.33
N TYR A 35 -2.70 -15.03 11.17
CA TYR A 35 -2.88 -13.69 10.61
C TYR A 35 -4.25 -13.56 9.93
N LYS A 36 -4.95 -12.45 10.20
CA LYS A 36 -6.23 -12.15 9.54
C LYS A 36 -5.96 -11.39 8.25
N SER A 37 -6.71 -11.67 7.19
CA SER A 37 -6.61 -10.95 5.90
C SER A 37 -6.72 -9.41 6.03
N ALA A 38 -7.29 -8.91 7.12
CA ALA A 38 -7.42 -7.48 7.40
C ALA A 38 -6.08 -6.81 7.80
N GLU A 39 -5.01 -7.58 8.00
CA GLU A 39 -3.74 -7.09 8.51
C GLU A 39 -2.87 -6.40 7.46
N ALA A 40 -3.22 -6.54 6.18
CA ALA A 40 -2.58 -5.93 5.03
C ALA A 40 -3.65 -5.37 4.08
N SER A 41 -3.66 -4.06 3.82
CA SER A 41 -4.55 -3.51 2.79
C SER A 41 -4.01 -2.25 2.13
N VAL A 42 -4.38 -2.05 0.87
CA VAL A 42 -4.14 -0.83 0.11
C VAL A 42 -5.49 -0.17 -0.16
N ARG A 43 -5.63 1.09 0.22
CA ARG A 43 -6.83 1.90 0.02
C ARG A 43 -6.49 3.16 -0.76
N LEU A 44 -7.41 3.63 -1.58
CA LEU A 44 -7.26 4.86 -2.34
C LEU A 44 -8.26 5.87 -1.82
N GLU A 45 -7.78 7.08 -1.57
CA GLU A 45 -8.64 8.21 -1.26
C GLU A 45 -8.75 9.11 -2.48
N PHE A 46 -9.98 9.42 -2.85
CA PHE A 46 -10.31 10.25 -3.99
C PHE A 46 -10.92 11.56 -3.50
N GLY A 47 -10.26 12.68 -3.79
CA GLY A 47 -10.75 14.01 -3.48
C GLY A 47 -11.08 14.21 -2.00
N ASN A 48 -10.14 14.76 -1.23
CA ASN A 48 -10.44 15.23 0.12
C ASN A 48 -11.16 16.60 0.09
N LEU A 49 -11.51 17.14 1.26
CA LEU A 49 -12.18 18.44 1.37
C LEU A 49 -11.38 19.55 0.68
N GLU A 50 -10.07 19.54 0.87
CA GLU A 50 -9.17 20.57 0.37
C GLU A 50 -9.01 20.49 -1.16
N TYR A 51 -8.91 19.29 -1.72
CA TYR A 51 -8.97 19.06 -3.16
C TYR A 51 -10.28 19.62 -3.76
N ARG A 52 -11.43 19.36 -3.12
CA ARG A 52 -12.73 19.88 -3.59
C ARG A 52 -12.82 21.41 -3.52
N LYS A 53 -12.12 22.04 -2.57
CA LYS A 53 -12.03 23.51 -2.47
C LYS A 53 -11.18 24.10 -3.59
N ARG A 54 -10.06 23.47 -3.94
CA ARG A 54 -9.15 23.92 -5.01
C ARG A 54 -9.64 23.58 -6.42
N HIS A 55 -10.45 22.52 -6.55
CA HIS A 55 -10.96 22.02 -7.82
C HIS A 55 -12.50 21.97 -7.82
N PRO A 56 -13.18 23.14 -7.91
CA PRO A 56 -14.63 23.21 -7.90
C PRO A 56 -15.24 22.42 -9.07
N ALA A 57 -16.43 21.86 -8.85
CA ALA A 57 -17.01 20.79 -9.66
C ALA A 57 -17.18 21.07 -11.16
N LYS A 58 -17.13 22.34 -11.59
CA LYS A 58 -17.24 22.76 -12.99
C LYS A 58 -16.07 22.31 -13.89
N ASN A 59 -14.94 21.87 -13.33
CA ASN A 59 -13.72 21.53 -14.08
C ASN A 59 -13.31 20.04 -13.98
N LYS A 60 -14.20 19.13 -13.60
CA LYS A 60 -13.79 17.76 -13.22
C LYS A 60 -13.45 16.87 -14.43
N GLN A 61 -12.19 16.41 -14.50
CA GLN A 61 -11.71 15.33 -15.38
C GLN A 61 -11.84 13.91 -14.76
N GLY A 62 -12.70 13.74 -13.75
CA GLY A 62 -12.91 12.46 -13.05
C GLY A 62 -12.23 12.36 -11.67
N PRO A 63 -12.33 11.21 -10.98
CA PRO A 63 -11.71 11.02 -9.67
C PRO A 63 -10.18 10.95 -9.80
N VAL A 64 -9.50 11.87 -9.12
CA VAL A 64 -8.04 11.90 -8.98
C VAL A 64 -7.69 11.18 -7.67
N ILE A 65 -6.69 10.29 -7.73
CA ILE A 65 -6.13 9.66 -6.54
C ILE A 65 -5.34 10.75 -5.82
N GLU A 66 -5.82 11.15 -4.65
CA GLU A 66 -5.14 12.16 -3.82
C GLU A 66 -4.21 11.50 -2.82
N GLN A 67 -4.54 10.28 -2.39
CA GLN A 67 -3.76 9.57 -1.40
C GLN A 67 -3.86 8.07 -1.60
N VAL A 68 -2.72 7.40 -1.37
CA VAL A 68 -2.62 5.96 -1.22
C VAL A 68 -2.40 5.67 0.25
N VAL A 69 -3.23 4.81 0.82
CA VAL A 69 -3.19 4.44 2.22
C VAL A 69 -2.85 2.97 2.32
N ILE A 70 -1.71 2.66 2.89
CA ILE A 70 -1.29 1.28 3.15
C ILE A 70 -1.46 1.01 4.63
N TYR A 71 -2.30 0.03 4.94
CA TYR A 71 -2.36 -0.56 6.27
C TYR A 71 -1.47 -1.80 6.32
N SER A 72 -0.62 -1.90 7.33
CA SER A 72 0.17 -3.08 7.63
C SER A 72 0.39 -3.17 9.14
N SER A 73 -0.07 -4.23 9.79
CA SER A 73 0.21 -4.47 11.23
C SER A 73 1.66 -4.81 11.54
N ILE A 74 2.47 -5.15 10.52
CA ILE A 74 3.84 -5.68 10.67
C ILE A 74 4.88 -4.64 10.23
N PHE A 75 4.74 -4.08 9.03
CA PHE A 75 5.80 -3.29 8.39
C PHE A 75 5.69 -1.79 8.65
N ALA A 76 4.51 -1.31 9.04
CA ALA A 76 4.28 0.10 9.36
C ALA A 76 4.27 0.31 10.88
N ALA A 77 5.15 1.19 11.38
CA ALA A 77 5.23 1.53 12.80
C ALA A 77 3.89 2.01 13.38
N GLU A 78 3.17 2.85 12.64
CA GLU A 78 1.85 3.37 13.03
C GLU A 78 0.68 2.54 12.47
N ARG A 79 0.97 1.35 11.91
CA ARG A 79 0.06 0.46 11.18
C ARG A 79 -0.57 1.02 9.92
N VAL A 80 -0.57 2.33 9.73
CA VAL A 80 -1.04 3.03 8.54
C VAL A 80 0.08 3.91 8.02
N ARG A 81 0.28 3.90 6.70
CA ARG A 81 1.10 4.88 5.99
C ARG A 81 0.32 5.54 4.89
N TYR A 82 0.53 6.84 4.76
CA TYR A 82 -0.10 7.70 3.77
C TYR A 82 0.93 8.13 2.75
N PHE A 83 0.56 8.09 1.47
CA PHE A 83 1.42 8.50 0.36
C PHE A 83 0.65 9.41 -0.58
N ASP A 84 1.33 10.42 -1.12
CA ASP A 84 0.74 11.37 -2.07
C ASP A 84 0.75 10.81 -3.51
N SER A 85 1.47 9.71 -3.77
CA SER A 85 1.56 9.09 -5.09
C SER A 85 1.62 7.56 -5.04
N LEU A 86 1.24 6.92 -6.15
CA LEU A 86 1.39 5.48 -6.35
C LEU A 86 2.87 5.05 -6.38
N ASP A 87 3.76 5.92 -6.85
CA ASP A 87 5.19 5.63 -7.00
C ASP A 87 5.88 5.55 -5.63
N ASP A 88 5.62 6.52 -4.75
CA ASP A 88 6.18 6.53 -3.39
C ASP A 88 5.69 5.33 -2.57
N ALA A 89 4.41 4.98 -2.74
CA ALA A 89 3.81 3.80 -2.15
C ALA A 89 4.49 2.51 -2.66
N LEU A 90 4.75 2.41 -3.97
CA LEU A 90 5.42 1.26 -4.59
C LEU A 90 6.86 1.11 -4.13
N GLU A 91 7.59 2.22 -4.03
CA GLU A 91 8.96 2.22 -3.53
C GLU A 91 9.01 1.73 -2.08
N THR A 92 8.08 2.18 -1.24
CA THR A 92 8.03 1.76 0.16
C THR A 92 7.71 0.26 0.28
N LEU A 93 6.74 -0.25 -0.47
CA LEU A 93 6.46 -1.68 -0.49
C LEU A 93 7.62 -2.51 -1.05
N GLN A 94 8.34 -1.99 -2.04
CA GLN A 94 9.54 -2.65 -2.56
C GLN A 94 10.59 -2.79 -1.47
N ARG A 95 10.84 -1.73 -0.68
CA ARG A 95 11.80 -1.78 0.44
C ARG A 95 11.40 -2.81 1.50
N TRP A 96 10.12 -2.92 1.83
CA TRP A 96 9.62 -3.95 2.76
C TRP A 96 9.83 -5.36 2.20
N LEU A 97 9.49 -5.56 0.92
CA LEU A 97 9.69 -6.84 0.23
C LEU A 97 11.17 -7.23 0.18
N ASP A 98 12.05 -6.29 -0.16
CA ASP A 98 13.50 -6.53 -0.22
C ASP A 98 14.06 -6.87 1.15
N HIS A 99 13.63 -6.16 2.21
CA HIS A 99 14.02 -6.47 3.58
C HIS A 99 13.66 -7.90 3.97
N GLU A 100 12.42 -8.33 3.71
CA GLU A 100 11.99 -9.70 4.05
C GLU A 100 12.67 -10.78 3.18
N ARG A 101 13.02 -10.46 1.94
CA ARG A 101 13.83 -11.35 1.08
C ARG A 101 15.26 -11.48 1.57
N SER A 102 15.89 -10.37 1.99
CA SER A 102 17.26 -10.36 2.50
C SER A 102 17.37 -11.01 3.88
N ALA A 103 16.35 -10.89 4.73
CA ALA A 103 16.32 -11.51 6.05
C ALA A 103 16.26 -13.06 6.01
N ARG A 104 16.07 -13.65 4.82
CA ARG A 104 16.08 -15.09 4.58
C ARG A 104 17.46 -15.63 4.16
N ALA A 105 18.36 -14.77 3.66
CA ALA A 105 19.70 -15.14 3.18
C ALA A 105 20.70 -15.23 4.34
#